data_AF-A0A1V5DP64-F1
#
_entry.id   AF-A0A1V5DP64-F1
#
_cell.length_a   1.000
_cell.length_b   1.000
_cell.length_c   1.000
_cell.angle_alpha   90.00
_cell.angle_beta   90.00
_cell.angle_gamma   90.00
#
_symmetry.space_group_name_H-M   'P 1'
#
loop_
_entity.id
_entity.type
_entity.pdbx_description
1 polymer ?
#
loop_
_entity_poly.entity_id
_entity_poly.type
_entity_poly.pdbx_seq_one_letter_code
_entity_poly.pdbx_strand_id
1 'polypeptide(L)'
;MSFKNELERRCFEIAERALGRGVTILHNKTLQIESALFSEVASFKGPPAKEVDVLVAELLDDPKVVLLVSCKLLLRRAEPAHVQEWCAVVQTMNRYSDGTHYFGLIVSPTGFTSGCEAWATSHNLGIIPPIKGRRLAFNEDTVLRMYERVLVALRARVHLQIDDLRTPPAFFDFVYRLVADFEGHQDAVADTRYLLLPQGWASSFGEMYSKIAGRTVEDLRAVEGATIMTLSGGVGLRFNQARVDCGSGRDITKGTLMIPQCRKNIEMETCTLDFIKSIVVGRSITSAGDFGNYLEVGLDHSFNLGLHQTGFHLISTENPIEQHRL
;
A
#
# COMPACT_ATOMS: atom_id res chain seq x y z
N MET A 1 -9.95 -32.86 -6.27
CA MET A 1 -8.95 -31.78 -6.32
C MET A 1 -7.73 -32.24 -5.54
N SER A 2 -6.52 -31.98 -6.04
CA SER A 2 -5.30 -32.05 -5.23
C SER A 2 -5.12 -30.71 -4.50
N PHE A 3 -4.46 -30.71 -3.35
CA PHE A 3 -4.07 -29.48 -2.63
C PHE A 3 -2.58 -29.58 -2.32
N LYS A 4 -1.83 -28.48 -2.40
CA LYS A 4 -0.38 -28.44 -2.12
C LYS A 4 -0.10 -28.49 -0.61
N ASN A 5 -1.00 -27.94 0.20
CA ASN A 5 -0.87 -27.94 1.65
C ASN A 5 -2.24 -27.81 2.34
N GLU A 6 -2.22 -27.98 3.65
CA GLU A 6 -3.43 -27.95 4.48
C GLU A 6 -4.09 -26.57 4.53
N LEU A 7 -3.31 -25.49 4.52
CA LEU A 7 -3.83 -24.12 4.49
C LEU A 7 -4.69 -23.89 3.23
N GLU A 8 -4.20 -24.31 2.07
CA GLU A 8 -4.91 -24.20 0.80
C GLU A 8 -6.22 -25.00 0.81
N ARG A 9 -6.20 -26.23 1.35
CA ARG A 9 -7.41 -27.05 1.53
C ARG A 9 -8.44 -26.33 2.39
N ARG A 10 -8.03 -25.80 3.55
CA ARG A 10 -8.93 -25.09 4.47
C ARG A 10 -9.46 -23.78 3.87
N CYS A 11 -8.62 -23.01 3.17
CA CYS A 11 -9.04 -21.81 2.47
C CYS A 11 -10.04 -22.12 1.34
N PHE A 12 -9.87 -23.22 0.62
CA PHE A 12 -10.83 -23.64 -0.40
C PHE A 12 -12.18 -24.01 0.20
N GLU A 13 -12.21 -24.82 1.26
CA GLU A 13 -13.46 -25.22 1.93
C GLU A 13 -14.22 -24.02 2.49
N ILE A 14 -13.51 -23.05 3.05
CA ILE A 14 -14.10 -21.79 3.50
C ILE A 14 -14.64 -20.99 2.32
N ALA A 15 -13.90 -20.92 1.21
CA ALA A 15 -14.34 -20.19 0.03
C ALA A 15 -15.58 -20.81 -0.60
N GLU A 16 -15.64 -22.14 -0.78
CA GLU A 16 -16.84 -22.83 -1.26
C GLU A 16 -18.05 -22.55 -0.35
N ARG A 17 -17.86 -22.59 0.97
CA ARG A 17 -18.92 -22.30 1.94
C ARG A 17 -19.37 -20.84 1.87
N ALA A 18 -18.43 -19.90 1.79
CA ALA A 18 -18.71 -18.46 1.85
C ALA A 18 -19.22 -17.88 0.52
N LEU A 19 -18.75 -18.40 -0.62
CA LEU A 19 -19.02 -17.84 -1.95
C LEU A 19 -19.92 -18.71 -2.82
N GLY A 20 -20.04 -20.00 -2.54
CA GLY A 20 -20.90 -20.93 -3.28
C GLY A 20 -20.17 -21.69 -4.41
N ARG A 21 -20.94 -22.20 -5.39
CA ARG A 21 -20.50 -23.21 -6.38
C ARG A 21 -19.56 -22.71 -7.50
N GLY A 22 -18.99 -21.51 -7.40
CA GLY A 22 -18.08 -20.90 -8.39
C GLY A 22 -16.60 -20.89 -7.99
N VAL A 23 -16.24 -21.61 -6.91
CA VAL A 23 -14.87 -21.65 -6.39
C VAL A 23 -14.13 -22.86 -6.98
N THR A 24 -12.95 -22.61 -7.54
CA THR A 24 -12.09 -23.66 -8.11
C THR A 24 -10.64 -23.47 -7.66
N ILE A 25 -9.86 -24.55 -7.72
CA ILE A 25 -8.41 -24.50 -7.51
C ILE A 25 -7.71 -24.75 -8.82
N LEU A 26 -6.77 -23.87 -9.15
CA LEU A 26 -5.95 -23.97 -10.34
C LEU A 26 -4.50 -24.11 -9.89
N HIS A 27 -3.89 -25.25 -10.20
CA HIS A 27 -2.47 -25.52 -9.94
C HIS A 27 -1.67 -25.42 -11.22
N ASN A 28 -0.48 -24.82 -11.13
CA ASN A 28 0.45 -24.64 -12.26
C ASN A 28 -0.27 -24.10 -13.52
N LYS A 29 -1.33 -23.29 -13.34
CA LYS A 29 -2.11 -22.81 -14.48
C LYS A 29 -1.42 -21.58 -15.03
N THR A 30 -1.14 -21.61 -16.32
CA THR A 30 -0.82 -20.40 -17.06
C THR A 30 -2.08 -19.54 -17.15
N LEU A 31 -2.12 -18.43 -16.43
CA LEU A 31 -3.20 -17.45 -16.61
C LEU A 31 -3.14 -16.91 -18.04
N GLN A 32 -4.21 -17.10 -18.80
CA GLN A 32 -4.31 -16.64 -20.17
C GLN A 32 -4.98 -15.26 -20.19
N ILE A 33 -4.38 -14.34 -20.95
CA ILE A 33 -4.92 -13.02 -21.23
C ILE A 33 -6.21 -13.17 -22.05
N GLU A 34 -7.25 -12.40 -21.70
CA GLU A 34 -8.57 -12.47 -22.34
C GLU A 34 -8.59 -11.75 -23.70
N SER A 35 -7.83 -10.67 -23.87
CA SER A 35 -7.82 -9.87 -25.11
C SER A 35 -6.51 -9.97 -25.91
N ALA A 36 -6.60 -10.57 -27.10
CA ALA A 36 -5.52 -10.65 -28.08
C ALA A 36 -5.35 -9.37 -28.94
N LEU A 37 -6.13 -8.31 -28.65
CA LEU A 37 -6.19 -7.09 -29.46
C LEU A 37 -5.08 -6.08 -29.14
N PHE A 38 -4.36 -6.26 -28.04
CA PHE A 38 -3.24 -5.39 -27.67
C PHE A 38 -2.03 -5.66 -28.57
N SER A 39 -1.49 -4.62 -29.21
CA SER A 39 -0.35 -4.72 -30.14
C SER A 39 0.91 -5.33 -29.50
N GLU A 40 1.06 -5.15 -28.19
CA GLU A 40 2.13 -5.71 -27.35
C GLU A 40 1.97 -7.25 -27.16
N VAL A 41 0.77 -7.79 -27.35
CA VAL A 41 0.48 -9.25 -27.28
C VAL A 41 0.61 -9.90 -28.65
N ALA A 42 0.30 -9.15 -29.72
CA ALA A 42 0.39 -9.61 -31.12
C ALA A 42 1.82 -9.75 -31.65
N SER A 43 2.81 -9.10 -31.01
CA SER A 43 4.20 -8.99 -31.51
C SER A 43 5.23 -9.86 -30.76
N PHE A 44 4.83 -10.54 -29.69
CA PHE A 44 5.66 -11.48 -28.92
C PHE A 44 5.23 -12.94 -29.18
N LYS A 45 6.01 -13.92 -28.71
CA LYS A 45 5.66 -15.37 -28.71
C LYS A 45 4.49 -15.67 -27.74
N GLY A 46 3.42 -14.89 -27.80
CA GLY A 46 2.29 -14.91 -26.88
C GLY A 46 2.47 -13.98 -25.68
N PRO A 47 1.39 -13.78 -24.90
CA PRO A 47 1.39 -12.94 -23.71
C PRO A 47 2.32 -13.48 -22.60
N PRO A 48 2.71 -12.65 -21.61
CA PRO A 48 3.47 -13.10 -20.45
C PRO A 48 2.72 -14.22 -19.72
N ALA A 49 3.25 -15.44 -19.82
CA ALA A 49 2.73 -16.62 -19.17
C ALA A 49 3.40 -16.77 -17.80
N LYS A 50 2.59 -16.80 -16.73
CA LYS A 50 3.07 -17.18 -15.40
C LYS A 50 2.22 -18.29 -14.84
N GLU A 51 2.88 -19.37 -14.43
CA GLU A 51 2.24 -20.44 -13.67
C GLU A 51 1.96 -19.94 -12.26
N VAL A 52 0.71 -20.07 -11.83
CA VAL A 52 0.29 -19.72 -10.47
C VAL A 52 -0.50 -20.85 -9.85
N ASP A 53 -0.33 -21.01 -8.54
CA ASP A 53 -1.25 -21.76 -7.69
C ASP A 53 -2.20 -20.79 -7.04
N VAL A 54 -3.47 -20.94 -7.37
CA VAL A 54 -4.48 -19.94 -7.04
C VAL A 54 -5.84 -20.60 -6.83
N LEU A 55 -6.49 -20.20 -5.74
CA LEU A 55 -7.92 -20.40 -5.61
C LEU A 55 -8.60 -19.29 -6.39
N VAL A 56 -9.47 -19.67 -7.32
CA VAL A 56 -10.23 -18.73 -8.15
C VAL A 56 -11.68 -18.81 -7.71
N ALA A 57 -12.24 -17.66 -7.35
CA ALA A 57 -13.66 -17.55 -7.03
C ALA A 57 -14.32 -16.52 -7.93
N GLU A 58 -15.25 -16.97 -8.76
CA GLU A 58 -16.13 -16.08 -9.52
C GLU A 58 -17.19 -15.51 -8.56
N LEU A 59 -17.22 -14.18 -8.43
CA LEU A 59 -18.06 -13.46 -7.47
C LEU A 59 -19.33 -12.90 -8.10
N LEU A 60 -19.27 -12.57 -9.39
CA LEU A 60 -20.36 -12.00 -10.18
C LEU A 60 -20.09 -12.31 -11.66
N ASP A 61 -21.16 -12.56 -12.43
CA ASP A 61 -21.06 -12.91 -13.85
C ASP A 61 -21.14 -11.68 -14.77
N ASP A 62 -21.87 -10.63 -14.37
CA ASP A 62 -22.03 -9.40 -15.14
C ASP A 62 -22.13 -8.15 -14.24
N PRO A 63 -21.12 -7.24 -14.25
CA PRO A 63 -19.82 -7.42 -14.89
C PRO A 63 -19.07 -8.60 -14.24
N LYS A 64 -18.24 -9.32 -15.01
CA LYS A 64 -17.53 -10.48 -14.48
C LYS A 64 -16.52 -10.05 -13.41
N VAL A 65 -16.61 -10.62 -12.21
CA VAL A 65 -15.72 -10.31 -11.09
C VAL A 65 -15.09 -11.58 -10.56
N VAL A 66 -13.76 -11.60 -10.46
CA VAL A 66 -12.99 -12.77 -10.06
C VAL A 66 -12.05 -12.41 -8.92
N LEU A 67 -12.10 -13.20 -7.84
CA LEU A 67 -11.12 -13.15 -6.75
C LEU A 67 -10.05 -14.23 -6.95
N LEU A 68 -8.80 -13.80 -6.97
CA LEU A 68 -7.62 -14.66 -7.00
C LEU A 68 -7.04 -14.73 -5.59
N VAL A 69 -7.04 -15.91 -4.98
CA VAL A 69 -6.51 -16.11 -3.62
C VAL A 69 -5.22 -16.90 -3.65
N SER A 70 -4.18 -16.37 -3.00
CA SER A 70 -2.91 -17.06 -2.78
C SER A 70 -2.75 -17.46 -1.32
N CYS A 71 -2.56 -18.77 -1.09
CA CYS A 71 -2.27 -19.31 0.23
C CYS A 71 -0.75 -19.48 0.39
N LYS A 72 -0.13 -18.68 1.26
CA LYS A 72 1.32 -18.72 1.53
C LYS A 72 1.56 -19.36 2.91
N LEU A 73 1.82 -20.66 2.91
CA LEU A 73 2.26 -21.39 4.12
C LEU A 73 3.78 -21.35 4.20
N LEU A 74 4.32 -20.34 4.89
CA LEU A 74 5.76 -20.10 5.00
C LEU A 74 6.26 -20.38 6.43
N LEU A 75 7.55 -20.67 6.59
CA LEU A 75 8.18 -20.80 7.91
C LEU A 75 8.37 -19.45 8.61
N ARG A 76 8.44 -18.36 7.83
CA ARG A 76 8.62 -16.98 8.29
C ARG A 76 7.51 -16.11 7.71
N ARG A 77 7.44 -14.86 8.15
CA ARG A 77 6.55 -13.84 7.58
C ARG A 77 6.80 -13.69 6.08
N ALA A 78 5.73 -13.48 5.31
CA ALA A 78 5.83 -13.20 3.89
C ALA A 78 6.52 -11.84 3.65
N GLU A 79 7.54 -11.85 2.79
CA GLU A 79 8.31 -10.67 2.39
C GLU A 79 7.66 -9.90 1.21
N PRO A 80 8.03 -8.62 0.96
CA PRO A 80 7.44 -7.80 -0.09
C PRO A 80 7.47 -8.45 -1.48
N ALA A 81 8.51 -9.24 -1.79
CA ALA A 81 8.61 -9.97 -3.05
C ALA A 81 7.42 -10.91 -3.30
N HIS A 82 6.87 -11.55 -2.25
CA HIS A 82 5.70 -12.42 -2.37
C HIS A 82 4.43 -11.65 -2.71
N VAL A 83 4.31 -10.39 -2.27
CA VAL A 83 3.15 -9.53 -2.57
C VAL A 83 3.32 -8.83 -3.91
N GLN A 84 4.53 -8.36 -4.22
CA GLN A 84 4.89 -7.79 -5.51
C GLN A 84 4.63 -8.77 -6.67
N GLU A 85 4.94 -10.05 -6.47
CA GLU A 85 4.60 -11.10 -7.42
C GLU A 85 3.11 -11.10 -7.77
N TRP A 86 2.24 -11.06 -6.76
CA TRP A 86 0.78 -11.07 -6.93
C TRP A 86 0.22 -9.78 -7.48
N CYS A 87 0.87 -8.67 -7.16
CA CYS A 87 0.60 -7.36 -7.72
C CYS A 87 0.78 -7.39 -9.24
N ALA A 88 1.90 -7.92 -9.72
CA ALA A 88 2.15 -8.06 -11.16
C ALA A 88 1.10 -8.96 -11.85
N VAL A 89 0.66 -10.04 -11.20
CA VAL A 89 -0.38 -10.93 -11.72
C VAL A 89 -1.72 -10.19 -11.85
N VAL A 90 -2.22 -9.59 -10.78
CA VAL A 90 -3.53 -8.90 -10.78
C VAL A 90 -3.53 -7.69 -11.72
N GLN A 91 -2.43 -6.94 -11.77
CA GLN A 91 -2.29 -5.82 -12.70
C GLN A 91 -2.31 -6.29 -14.16
N THR A 92 -1.59 -7.37 -14.47
CA THR A 92 -1.59 -7.97 -15.82
C THR A 92 -3.00 -8.46 -16.18
N MET A 93 -3.65 -9.20 -15.30
CA MET A 93 -5.00 -9.73 -15.54
C MET A 93 -6.02 -8.62 -15.79
N ASN A 94 -6.00 -7.53 -15.01
CA ASN A 94 -6.88 -6.38 -15.22
C ASN A 94 -6.53 -5.54 -16.46
N ARG A 95 -5.24 -5.42 -16.80
CA ARG A 95 -4.81 -4.63 -17.98
C ARG A 95 -5.30 -5.26 -19.27
N TYR A 96 -5.32 -6.59 -19.32
CA TYR A 96 -5.64 -7.33 -20.53
C TYR A 96 -6.94 -8.16 -20.41
N SER A 97 -7.81 -7.81 -19.46
CA SER A 97 -9.14 -8.40 -19.36
C SER A 97 -10.08 -7.86 -20.42
N ASP A 98 -11.04 -8.69 -20.84
CA ASP A 98 -12.12 -8.32 -21.77
C ASP A 98 -13.39 -8.05 -20.96
N GLY A 99 -13.32 -7.08 -20.04
CA GLY A 99 -14.42 -6.70 -19.14
C GLY A 99 -14.44 -7.43 -17.79
N THR A 100 -13.58 -8.42 -17.57
CA THR A 100 -13.43 -9.06 -16.24
C THR A 100 -12.64 -8.18 -15.27
N HIS A 101 -13.10 -8.09 -14.03
CA HIS A 101 -12.40 -7.42 -12.94
C HIS A 101 -11.78 -8.42 -11.97
N TYR A 102 -10.47 -8.29 -11.77
CA TYR A 102 -9.69 -9.17 -10.93
C TYR A 102 -9.28 -8.49 -9.63
N PHE A 103 -9.56 -9.14 -8.49
CA PHE A 103 -9.01 -8.78 -7.18
C PHE A 103 -8.05 -9.86 -6.72
N GLY A 104 -6.99 -9.48 -6.01
CA GLY A 104 -6.08 -10.45 -5.39
C GLY A 104 -6.19 -10.46 -3.87
N LEU A 105 -6.11 -11.63 -3.26
CA LEU A 105 -6.09 -11.78 -1.81
C LEU A 105 -4.97 -12.74 -1.42
N ILE A 106 -4.10 -12.31 -0.52
CA ILE A 106 -2.99 -13.15 -0.04
C ILE A 106 -3.26 -13.53 1.41
N VAL A 107 -3.25 -14.83 1.70
CA VAL A 107 -3.46 -15.39 3.04
C VAL A 107 -2.16 -16.02 3.51
N SER A 108 -1.59 -15.51 4.60
CA SER A 108 -0.33 -15.98 5.18
C SER A 108 -0.44 -16.06 6.70
N PRO A 109 -0.66 -17.25 7.30
CA PRO A 109 -0.81 -17.40 8.75
C PRO A 109 0.34 -16.81 9.57
N THR A 110 1.57 -16.91 9.03
CA THR A 110 2.75 -16.34 9.68
C THR A 110 2.80 -14.82 9.64
N GLY A 111 1.89 -14.16 8.91
CA GLY A 111 1.85 -12.72 8.70
C GLY A 111 2.76 -12.26 7.56
N PHE A 112 3.01 -10.95 7.53
CA PHE A 112 3.77 -10.27 6.48
C PHE A 112 4.78 -9.29 7.10
N THR A 113 5.88 -9.02 6.42
CA THR A 113 6.88 -8.04 6.85
C THR A 113 6.58 -6.63 6.32
N SER A 114 7.23 -5.63 6.91
CA SER A 114 7.09 -4.23 6.47
C SER A 114 7.38 -4.06 4.98
N GLY A 115 6.57 -3.24 4.30
CA GLY A 115 6.65 -3.00 2.85
C GLY A 115 5.65 -3.81 2.02
N CYS A 116 5.10 -4.90 2.54
CA CYS A 116 4.06 -5.66 1.82
C CYS A 116 2.78 -4.85 1.62
N GLU A 117 2.42 -3.97 2.56
CA GLU A 117 1.21 -3.15 2.44
C GLU A 117 1.31 -2.15 1.31
N ALA A 118 2.46 -1.50 1.12
CA ALA A 118 2.66 -0.52 0.05
C ALA A 118 2.39 -1.15 -1.32
N TRP A 119 2.84 -2.39 -1.52
CA TRP A 119 2.53 -3.17 -2.72
C TRP A 119 1.04 -3.48 -2.81
N ALA A 120 0.43 -3.92 -1.71
CA ALA A 120 -0.97 -4.32 -1.69
C ALA A 120 -1.93 -3.14 -1.94
N THR A 121 -1.69 -2.01 -1.29
CA THR A 121 -2.48 -0.76 -1.44
C THR A 121 -2.40 -0.18 -2.84
N SER A 122 -1.35 -0.51 -3.60
CA SER A 122 -1.14 0.07 -4.92
C SER A 122 -1.90 -0.67 -6.04
N HIS A 123 -2.35 -1.91 -5.83
CA HIS A 123 -2.81 -2.77 -6.94
C HIS A 123 -3.96 -3.74 -6.60
N ASN A 124 -5.07 -3.25 -6.01
CA ASN A 124 -6.29 -4.03 -5.73
C ASN A 124 -6.02 -5.38 -5.05
N LEU A 125 -5.07 -5.39 -4.11
CA LEU A 125 -4.75 -6.57 -3.31
C LEU A 125 -5.20 -6.38 -1.87
N GLY A 126 -5.76 -7.44 -1.29
CA GLY A 126 -5.91 -7.61 0.15
C GLY A 126 -4.82 -8.53 0.70
N ILE A 127 -4.49 -8.36 1.98
CA ILE A 127 -3.62 -9.28 2.72
C ILE A 127 -4.29 -9.69 4.03
N ILE A 128 -4.14 -10.94 4.42
CA ILE A 128 -4.69 -11.50 5.66
C ILE A 128 -3.62 -12.38 6.32
N PRO A 129 -3.23 -12.12 7.57
CA PRO A 129 -3.66 -11.04 8.46
C PRO A 129 -3.12 -9.66 8.02
N PRO A 130 -3.66 -8.54 8.54
CA PRO A 130 -3.18 -7.20 8.21
C PRO A 130 -1.81 -6.92 8.86
N ILE A 131 -0.96 -6.08 8.25
CA ILE A 131 0.30 -5.61 8.89
C ILE A 131 0.07 -4.38 9.76
N LYS A 132 -0.88 -3.49 9.43
CA LYS A 132 -1.25 -2.34 10.29
C LYS A 132 -1.78 -2.77 11.66
N GLY A 133 -1.85 -4.07 11.88
CA GLY A 133 -2.23 -4.66 13.13
C GLY A 133 -1.10 -4.81 14.14
N ARG A 134 -1.41 -4.65 15.43
CA ARG A 134 -0.51 -4.81 16.58
C ARG A 134 0.01 -6.23 16.75
N ARG A 135 -0.75 -7.25 16.32
CA ARG A 135 -0.29 -8.63 16.35
C ARG A 135 0.23 -9.01 14.98
N LEU A 136 1.55 -9.13 14.87
CA LEU A 136 2.22 -9.55 13.63
C LEU A 136 2.09 -11.06 13.36
N ALA A 137 1.60 -11.82 14.33
CA ALA A 137 1.37 -13.25 14.23
C ALA A 137 0.00 -13.59 14.85
N PHE A 138 -0.81 -14.29 14.07
CA PHE A 138 -2.08 -14.84 14.50
C PHE A 138 -1.98 -16.37 14.37
N ASN A 139 -2.71 -17.09 15.22
CA ASN A 139 -2.87 -18.51 14.96
C ASN A 139 -3.67 -18.71 13.66
N GLU A 140 -3.42 -19.85 13.01
CA GLU A 140 -4.02 -20.16 11.71
C GLU A 140 -5.55 -20.07 11.73
N ASP A 141 -6.20 -20.57 12.79
CA ASP A 141 -7.67 -20.52 12.92
C ASP A 141 -8.22 -19.08 12.97
N THR A 142 -7.47 -18.14 13.52
CA THR A 142 -7.87 -16.72 13.52
C THR A 142 -7.70 -16.11 12.15
N VAL A 143 -6.63 -16.44 11.44
CA VAL A 143 -6.42 -16.01 10.05
C VAL A 143 -7.50 -16.56 9.13
N LEU A 144 -7.91 -17.81 9.33
CA LEU A 144 -8.99 -18.43 8.56
C LEU A 144 -10.36 -17.79 8.86
N ARG A 145 -10.63 -17.36 10.11
CA ARG A 145 -11.83 -16.59 10.45
C ARG A 145 -11.82 -15.19 9.83
N MET A 146 -10.67 -14.52 9.80
CA MET A 146 -10.51 -13.25 9.09
C MET A 146 -10.80 -13.42 7.58
N TYR A 147 -10.22 -14.46 6.98
CA TYR A 147 -10.44 -14.82 5.59
C TYR A 147 -11.92 -15.07 5.29
N GLU A 148 -12.61 -15.91 6.08
CA GLU A 148 -14.04 -16.16 5.92
C GLU A 148 -14.87 -14.87 6.00
N ARG A 149 -14.58 -13.99 6.98
CA ARG A 149 -15.29 -12.71 7.12
C ARG A 149 -15.12 -11.82 5.89
N VAL A 150 -13.90 -11.76 5.34
CA VAL A 150 -13.62 -11.01 4.11
C VAL A 150 -14.42 -11.55 2.95
N LEU A 151 -14.47 -12.88 2.75
CA LEU A 151 -15.23 -13.48 1.66
C LEU A 151 -16.74 -13.22 1.77
N VAL A 152 -17.32 -13.40 2.97
CA VAL A 152 -18.75 -13.16 3.21
C VAL A 152 -19.11 -11.71 2.94
N ALA A 153 -18.30 -10.76 3.42
CA ALA A 153 -18.53 -9.34 3.19
C ALA A 153 -18.33 -8.97 1.72
N LEU A 154 -17.31 -9.54 1.05
CA LEU A 154 -17.03 -9.25 -0.35
C LEU A 154 -18.17 -9.72 -1.26
N ARG A 155 -18.71 -10.92 -1.02
CA ARG A 155 -19.89 -11.44 -1.73
C ARG A 155 -21.04 -10.43 -1.66
N ALA A 156 -21.36 -9.93 -0.47
CA ALA A 156 -22.42 -8.94 -0.29
C ALA A 156 -22.09 -7.61 -0.97
N ARG A 157 -20.85 -7.15 -0.85
CA ARG A 157 -20.39 -5.87 -1.39
C ARG A 157 -20.46 -5.82 -2.92
N VAL A 158 -19.99 -6.87 -3.60
CA VAL A 158 -19.98 -6.97 -5.07
C VAL A 158 -21.39 -6.88 -5.68
N HIS A 159 -22.41 -7.41 -5.00
CA HIS A 159 -23.80 -7.34 -5.47
C HIS A 159 -24.46 -5.97 -5.26
N LEU A 160 -23.91 -5.12 -4.39
CA LEU A 160 -24.48 -3.79 -4.08
C LEU A 160 -23.82 -2.69 -4.90
N GLN A 161 -22.48 -2.62 -4.87
CA GLN A 161 -21.69 -1.64 -5.61
C GLN A 161 -20.21 -2.05 -5.53
N ILE A 162 -19.53 -2.04 -6.68
CA ILE A 162 -18.15 -2.48 -6.80
C ILE A 162 -17.20 -1.42 -7.37
N ASP A 163 -17.74 -0.37 -7.99
CA ASP A 163 -16.94 0.59 -8.78
C ASP A 163 -15.85 1.28 -7.95
N ASP A 164 -16.13 1.57 -6.68
CA ASP A 164 -15.16 2.17 -5.75
C ASP A 164 -14.03 1.19 -5.40
N LEU A 165 -14.34 -0.09 -5.20
CA LEU A 165 -13.33 -1.12 -4.88
C LEU A 165 -12.30 -1.31 -6.00
N ARG A 166 -12.65 -0.98 -7.25
CA ARG A 166 -11.76 -1.12 -8.41
C ARG A 166 -10.59 -0.14 -8.40
N THR A 167 -10.66 0.92 -7.58
CA THR A 167 -9.60 1.93 -7.53
C THR A 167 -8.75 1.72 -6.28
N PRO A 168 -7.44 1.41 -6.43
CA PRO A 168 -6.55 1.32 -5.28
C PRO A 168 -6.54 2.66 -4.48
N PRO A 169 -6.51 2.63 -3.14
CA PRO A 169 -6.34 1.48 -2.25
C PRO A 169 -7.66 0.85 -1.76
N ALA A 170 -8.81 1.16 -2.36
CA ALA A 170 -10.12 0.86 -1.77
C ALA A 170 -10.34 -0.62 -1.42
N PHE A 171 -9.91 -1.55 -2.28
CA PHE A 171 -10.01 -2.98 -1.98
C PHE A 171 -9.14 -3.40 -0.79
N PHE A 172 -7.92 -2.88 -0.68
CA PHE A 172 -7.06 -3.12 0.48
C PHE A 172 -7.73 -2.62 1.76
N ASP A 173 -8.24 -1.38 1.75
CA ASP A 173 -8.87 -0.76 2.91
C ASP A 173 -10.15 -1.48 3.33
N PHE A 174 -10.93 -1.98 2.36
CA PHE A 174 -12.08 -2.84 2.61
C PHE A 174 -11.68 -4.10 3.38
N VAL A 175 -10.67 -4.84 2.89
CA VAL A 175 -10.17 -6.04 3.55
C VAL A 175 -9.65 -5.71 4.94
N TYR A 176 -8.82 -4.66 5.06
CA TYR A 176 -8.23 -4.22 6.33
C TYR A 176 -9.29 -3.93 7.39
N ARG A 177 -10.32 -3.12 7.07
CA ARG A 177 -11.37 -2.74 8.02
C ARG A 177 -12.13 -3.94 8.59
N LEU A 178 -12.26 -5.02 7.83
CA LEU A 178 -12.95 -6.24 8.27
C LEU A 178 -12.11 -7.11 9.22
N VAL A 179 -10.79 -6.96 9.19
CA VAL A 179 -9.88 -7.83 9.93
C VAL A 179 -9.13 -7.09 11.05
N ALA A 180 -9.16 -5.75 11.06
CA ALA A 180 -8.49 -4.91 12.05
C ALA A 180 -9.08 -5.03 13.47
N ASP A 181 -10.36 -5.40 13.61
CA ASP A 181 -11.02 -5.55 14.91
C ASP A 181 -10.69 -6.86 15.64
N PHE A 182 -10.12 -7.85 14.94
CA PHE A 182 -9.56 -9.07 15.54
C PHE A 182 -8.38 -8.79 16.48
N GLU A 183 -7.96 -7.52 16.58
CA GLU A 183 -6.87 -7.07 17.43
C GLU A 183 -7.29 -6.53 18.80
N GLY A 184 -8.60 -6.40 19.07
CA GLY A 184 -9.11 -5.83 20.32
C GLY A 184 -9.16 -4.30 20.28
N HIS A 185 -10.37 -3.75 20.32
CA HIS A 185 -10.66 -2.32 20.14
C HIS A 185 -10.26 -1.38 21.31
N GLN A 186 -9.61 -1.85 22.37
CA GLN A 186 -9.38 -1.03 23.59
C GLN A 186 -7.92 -0.76 23.96
N ASP A 187 -6.93 -1.50 23.44
CA ASP A 187 -5.53 -1.23 23.81
C ASP A 187 -4.81 -0.26 22.85
N ALA A 188 -5.47 0.20 21.78
CA ALA A 188 -4.97 0.56 20.43
C ALA A 188 -4.03 1.78 20.23
N VAL A 189 -3.63 2.56 21.24
CA VAL A 189 -3.05 3.91 21.01
C VAL A 189 -1.52 4.07 21.19
N ALA A 190 -0.76 3.06 21.64
CA ALA A 190 0.60 3.32 22.16
C ALA A 190 1.79 3.32 21.16
N ASP A 191 1.71 2.71 19.96
CA ASP A 191 2.96 2.39 19.20
C ASP A 191 2.85 2.48 17.64
N THR A 192 1.97 3.33 17.12
CA THR A 192 1.72 3.42 15.67
C THR A 192 2.60 4.46 14.97
N ARG A 193 3.17 4.12 13.82
CA ARG A 193 4.01 5.03 13.02
C ARG A 193 3.25 6.21 12.41
N TYR A 194 2.03 6.02 11.93
CA TYR A 194 1.25 7.09 11.28
C TYR A 194 0.06 7.48 12.14
N LEU A 195 -0.11 8.77 12.38
CA LEU A 195 -1.25 9.31 13.11
C LEU A 195 -1.94 10.44 12.36
N LEU A 196 -3.27 10.37 12.32
CA LEU A 196 -4.11 11.41 11.74
C LEU A 196 -4.57 12.40 12.80
N LEU A 197 -4.31 13.68 12.53
CA LEU A 197 -4.71 14.79 13.38
C LEU A 197 -6.00 15.46 12.87
N PRO A 198 -6.81 16.05 13.78
CA PRO A 198 -6.52 16.30 15.21
C PRO A 198 -6.82 15.14 16.16
N GLN A 199 -7.56 14.12 15.72
CA GLN A 199 -8.08 13.09 16.63
C GLN A 199 -7.00 12.12 17.18
N GLY A 200 -5.80 12.12 16.60
CA GLY A 200 -4.72 11.22 17.00
C GLY A 200 -5.01 9.76 16.67
N TRP A 201 -5.74 9.52 15.57
CA TRP A 201 -6.11 8.17 15.16
C TRP A 201 -4.95 7.46 14.48
N ALA A 202 -4.77 6.19 14.82
CA ALA A 202 -3.93 5.24 14.08
C ALA A 202 -4.26 5.32 12.59
N SER A 203 -3.23 5.39 11.76
CA SER A 203 -3.35 5.55 10.32
C SER A 203 -2.29 4.73 9.60
N SER A 204 -2.21 4.91 8.29
CA SER A 204 -1.28 4.26 7.40
C SER A 204 -0.58 5.22 6.47
N PHE A 205 0.47 4.72 5.83
CA PHE A 205 1.15 5.45 4.77
C PHE A 205 0.19 5.84 3.64
N GLY A 206 -0.67 4.93 3.18
CA GLY A 206 -1.62 5.19 2.10
C GLY A 206 -2.64 6.27 2.44
N GLU A 207 -3.17 6.27 3.67
CA GLU A 207 -4.08 7.32 4.15
C GLU A 207 -3.38 8.65 4.40
N MET A 208 -2.12 8.63 4.82
CA MET A 208 -1.29 9.84 4.90
C MET A 208 -1.05 10.40 3.48
N TYR A 209 -0.63 9.55 2.54
CA TYR A 209 -0.35 9.94 1.17
C TYR A 209 -1.58 10.50 0.46
N SER A 210 -2.73 9.83 0.57
CA SER A 210 -3.99 10.32 -0.03
C SER A 210 -4.42 11.68 0.52
N LYS A 211 -3.99 12.04 1.74
CA LYS A 211 -4.21 13.39 2.29
C LYS A 211 -3.23 14.43 1.77
N ILE A 212 -2.01 14.08 1.38
CA ILE A 212 -0.99 15.06 0.96
C ILE A 212 -0.79 15.13 -0.56
N ALA A 213 -1.16 14.08 -1.30
CA ALA A 213 -1.01 14.01 -2.75
C ALA A 213 -1.73 15.19 -3.44
N GLY A 214 -1.05 15.82 -4.39
CA GLY A 214 -1.53 16.98 -5.12
C GLY A 214 -1.58 18.29 -4.31
N ARG A 215 -1.22 18.28 -3.02
CA ARG A 215 -1.09 19.53 -2.24
C ARG A 215 0.21 20.23 -2.52
N THR A 216 0.19 21.55 -2.41
CA THR A 216 1.35 22.42 -2.59
C THR A 216 2.09 22.61 -1.27
N VAL A 217 3.42 22.59 -1.30
CA VAL A 217 4.24 22.91 -0.13
C VAL A 217 4.24 24.41 0.14
N GLU A 218 3.83 24.81 1.34
CA GLU A 218 3.75 26.21 1.76
C GLU A 218 4.94 26.62 2.64
N ASP A 219 5.45 25.70 3.48
CA ASP A 219 6.58 26.00 4.36
C ASP A 219 7.30 24.73 4.85
N LEU A 220 8.57 24.87 5.23
CA LEU A 220 9.40 23.85 5.88
C LEU A 220 10.04 24.40 7.15
N ARG A 221 10.11 23.60 8.21
CA ARG A 221 10.86 23.97 9.42
C ARG A 221 11.31 22.75 10.19
N ALA A 222 12.37 22.90 10.96
CA ALA A 222 12.73 21.94 12.00
C ALA A 222 12.33 22.48 13.37
N VAL A 223 11.88 21.57 14.21
CA VAL A 223 11.67 21.79 15.63
C VAL A 223 12.46 20.75 16.42
N GLU A 224 12.52 20.91 17.72
CA GLU A 224 13.17 19.94 18.60
C GLU A 224 12.61 18.53 18.35
N GLY A 225 13.49 17.63 17.91
CA GLY A 225 13.21 16.22 17.65
C GLY A 225 12.34 15.92 16.43
N ALA A 226 12.00 16.88 15.56
CA ALA A 226 11.18 16.63 14.38
C ALA A 226 11.36 17.66 13.25
N THR A 227 11.00 17.27 12.03
CA THR A 227 10.80 18.18 10.90
C THR A 227 9.32 18.33 10.57
N ILE A 228 8.95 19.50 10.04
CA ILE A 228 7.58 19.85 9.71
C ILE A 228 7.53 20.41 8.29
N MET A 229 6.57 19.91 7.51
CA MET A 229 6.17 20.44 6.22
C MET A 229 4.72 20.92 6.30
N THR A 230 4.49 22.17 5.93
CA THR A 230 3.15 22.78 5.86
C THR A 230 2.67 22.74 4.42
N LEU A 231 1.42 22.32 4.21
CA LEU A 231 0.82 22.10 2.90
C LEU A 231 -0.46 22.92 2.74
N SER A 232 -0.79 23.20 1.48
CA SER A 232 -1.99 23.92 1.07
C SER A 232 -3.26 23.32 1.68
N GLY A 233 -4.20 24.19 2.07
CA GLY A 233 -5.44 23.78 2.71
C GLY A 233 -5.28 23.41 4.20
N GLY A 234 -4.26 23.95 4.86
CA GLY A 234 -4.07 23.85 6.31
C GLY A 234 -3.70 22.45 6.81
N VAL A 235 -3.09 21.62 5.95
CA VAL A 235 -2.60 20.29 6.31
C VAL A 235 -1.12 20.41 6.64
N GLY A 236 -0.71 19.81 7.74
CA GLY A 236 0.70 19.68 8.09
C GLY A 236 1.14 18.22 8.09
N LEU A 237 2.44 18.02 7.93
CA LEU A 237 3.12 16.77 8.11
C LEU A 237 4.30 16.97 9.06
N ARG A 238 4.34 16.23 10.17
CA ARG A 238 5.45 16.24 11.14
C ARG A 238 6.10 14.87 11.20
N PHE A 239 7.42 14.84 11.08
CA PHE A 239 8.23 13.62 11.06
C PHE A 239 9.26 13.65 12.19
N ASN A 240 9.31 12.60 13.02
CA ASN A 240 10.29 12.48 14.13
C ASN A 240 11.08 11.16 14.12
N GLN A 241 11.24 10.53 12.95
CA GLN A 241 11.80 9.19 12.75
C GLN A 241 10.92 8.03 13.26
N ALA A 242 10.44 8.06 14.51
CA ALA A 242 9.58 7.01 15.03
C ALA A 242 8.15 7.09 14.46
N ARG A 243 7.69 8.31 14.18
CA ARG A 243 6.29 8.65 13.91
C ARG A 243 6.15 9.76 12.87
N VAL A 244 5.03 9.72 12.17
CA VAL A 244 4.56 10.67 11.16
C VAL A 244 3.15 11.12 11.54
N ASP A 245 3.02 12.40 11.87
CA ASP A 245 1.73 13.04 12.11
C ASP A 245 1.26 13.77 10.88
N CYS A 246 0.04 13.53 10.44
CA CYS A 246 -0.54 14.16 9.25
C CYS A 246 -1.97 14.64 9.50
N GLY A 247 -2.28 15.87 9.11
CA GLY A 247 -3.66 16.37 9.14
C GLY A 247 -3.75 17.86 9.44
N SER A 248 -4.94 18.30 9.80
CA SER A 248 -5.22 19.69 10.18
C SER A 248 -5.14 19.82 11.69
N GLY A 249 -4.29 20.70 12.21
CA GLY A 249 -4.20 20.94 13.65
C GLY A 249 -3.07 21.89 14.02
N ARG A 250 -3.32 22.81 14.96
CA ARG A 250 -2.28 23.73 15.47
C ARG A 250 -1.11 22.99 16.09
N ASP A 251 -1.34 21.78 16.59
CA ASP A 251 -0.34 20.98 17.30
C ASP A 251 0.77 20.44 16.40
N ILE A 252 0.54 20.26 15.08
CA ILE A 252 1.59 19.87 14.13
C ILE A 252 2.73 20.87 14.13
N THR A 253 2.38 22.14 14.31
CA THR A 253 3.29 23.29 14.21
C THR A 253 4.00 23.62 15.52
N LYS A 254 3.64 22.96 16.63
CA LYS A 254 4.19 23.23 17.96
C LYS A 254 5.58 22.62 18.12
N GLY A 255 6.50 23.40 18.65
CA GLY A 255 7.83 22.97 19.07
C GLY A 255 8.80 24.15 19.08
N THR A 256 9.92 23.98 19.77
CA THR A 256 11.03 24.94 19.74
C THR A 256 11.71 24.86 18.38
N LEU A 257 11.82 25.98 17.66
CA LEU A 257 12.49 26.02 16.36
C LEU A 257 13.95 25.64 16.48
N MET A 258 14.43 24.84 15.52
CA MET A 258 15.81 24.37 15.42
C MET A 258 16.39 24.72 14.07
N ILE A 259 17.72 24.85 14.00
CA ILE A 259 18.45 24.96 12.74
C ILE A 259 18.61 23.55 12.15
N PRO A 260 17.96 23.22 11.02
CA PRO A 260 18.05 21.88 10.44
C PRO A 260 19.39 21.63 9.76
N GLN A 261 19.82 20.37 9.76
CA GLN A 261 20.88 19.88 8.89
C GLN A 261 20.32 19.70 7.48
N CYS A 262 20.76 20.53 6.53
CA CYS A 262 20.25 20.49 5.16
C CYS A 262 21.31 19.96 4.20
N ARG A 263 20.89 19.07 3.29
CA ARG A 263 21.77 18.47 2.27
C ARG A 263 21.15 18.56 0.88
N LYS A 264 21.98 18.55 -0.15
CA LYS A 264 21.54 18.51 -1.55
C LYS A 264 22.35 17.51 -2.38
N ASN A 265 21.79 17.13 -3.52
CA ASN A 265 22.37 16.18 -4.47
C ASN A 265 22.56 14.78 -3.86
N ILE A 266 22.85 13.80 -4.72
CA ILE A 266 23.04 12.41 -4.28
C ILE A 266 24.29 12.26 -3.40
N GLU A 267 25.27 13.14 -3.56
CA GLU A 267 26.49 13.22 -2.75
C GLU A 267 26.27 13.85 -1.36
N MET A 268 25.05 14.30 -1.06
CA MET A 268 24.65 14.81 0.25
C MET A 268 25.49 16.01 0.72
N GLU A 269 25.76 16.93 -0.20
CA GLU A 269 26.49 18.18 0.03
C GLU A 269 25.71 19.10 0.97
N THR A 270 26.36 19.74 1.94
CA THR A 270 25.70 20.64 2.88
C THR A 270 25.10 21.87 2.18
N CYS A 271 23.88 22.23 2.53
CA CYS A 271 23.21 23.46 2.07
C CYS A 271 22.44 24.14 3.20
N THR A 272 21.71 25.22 2.90
CA THR A 272 20.88 25.95 3.88
C THR A 272 19.41 25.58 3.74
N LEU A 273 18.62 25.80 4.81
CA LEU A 273 17.17 25.63 4.74
C LEU A 273 16.55 26.60 3.71
N ASP A 274 17.05 27.83 3.64
CA ASP A 274 16.55 28.85 2.69
C ASP A 274 16.76 28.41 1.24
N PHE A 275 17.87 27.71 0.95
CA PHE A 275 18.11 27.10 -0.35
C PHE A 275 17.08 26.00 -0.67
N ILE A 276 16.80 25.11 0.29
CA ILE A 276 15.77 24.07 0.07
C ILE A 276 14.40 24.72 -0.13
N LYS A 277 14.05 25.73 0.69
CA LYS A 277 12.76 26.44 0.58
C LYS A 277 12.59 27.13 -0.77
N SER A 278 13.64 27.77 -1.30
CA SER A 278 13.55 28.48 -2.58
C SER A 278 13.25 27.56 -3.76
N ILE A 279 13.51 26.26 -3.63
CA ILE A 279 13.20 25.25 -4.65
C ILE A 279 11.87 24.56 -4.36
N VAL A 280 11.58 24.23 -3.11
CA VAL A 280 10.46 23.38 -2.72
C VAL A 280 9.13 24.13 -2.57
N VAL A 281 9.16 25.34 -2.00
CA VAL A 281 7.93 26.09 -1.70
C VAL A 281 7.22 26.45 -2.99
N GLY A 282 5.92 26.17 -3.06
CA GLY A 282 5.10 26.35 -4.27
C GLY A 282 5.01 25.12 -5.16
N ARG A 283 5.75 24.04 -4.88
CA ARG A 283 5.66 22.77 -5.64
C ARG A 283 4.62 21.83 -5.09
N SER A 284 4.03 21.02 -5.97
CA SER A 284 2.99 20.05 -5.62
C SER A 284 3.57 18.66 -5.37
N ILE A 285 2.98 17.95 -4.42
CA ILE A 285 3.37 16.58 -4.08
C ILE A 285 2.85 15.60 -5.14
N THR A 286 3.77 14.87 -5.78
CA THR A 286 3.47 13.90 -6.85
C THR A 286 3.68 12.45 -6.45
N SER A 287 4.49 12.19 -5.42
CA SER A 287 4.76 10.85 -4.89
C SER A 287 5.30 10.94 -3.46
N ALA A 288 5.37 9.81 -2.76
CA ALA A 288 6.03 9.73 -1.46
C ALA A 288 6.60 8.31 -1.24
N GLY A 289 7.59 8.19 -0.35
CA GLY A 289 8.15 6.93 0.12
C GLY A 289 8.63 7.05 1.57
N ASP A 290 8.42 6.02 2.38
CA ASP A 290 8.89 5.97 3.76
C ASP A 290 10.02 4.92 3.89
N PHE A 291 11.19 5.37 4.32
CA PHE A 291 12.40 4.57 4.47
C PHE A 291 12.73 4.23 5.93
N GLY A 292 11.81 4.51 6.86
CA GLY A 292 11.97 4.30 8.29
C GLY A 292 12.68 5.45 8.98
N ASN A 293 13.94 5.73 8.62
CA ASN A 293 14.72 6.82 9.21
C ASN A 293 14.46 8.19 8.58
N TYR A 294 13.92 8.24 7.37
CA TYR A 294 13.41 9.45 6.72
C TYR A 294 12.16 9.16 5.90
N LEU A 295 11.39 10.21 5.64
CA LEU A 295 10.27 10.21 4.71
C LEU A 295 10.67 11.04 3.47
N GLU A 296 10.47 10.53 2.28
CA GLU A 296 10.73 11.24 1.02
C GLU A 296 9.43 11.58 0.31
N VAL A 297 9.38 12.77 -0.29
CA VAL A 297 8.24 13.29 -1.03
C VAL A 297 8.72 13.80 -2.37
N GLY A 298 8.15 13.26 -3.47
CA GLY A 298 8.41 13.73 -4.82
C GLY A 298 7.61 15.00 -5.10
N LEU A 299 8.25 15.97 -5.75
CA LEU A 299 7.73 17.31 -6.02
C LEU A 299 7.76 17.60 -7.53
N ASP A 300 6.60 17.87 -8.11
CA ASP A 300 6.39 18.18 -9.54
C ASP A 300 7.11 17.22 -10.52
N HIS A 301 7.38 15.98 -10.12
CA HIS A 301 8.20 15.01 -10.88
C HIS A 301 9.66 15.42 -11.16
N SER A 302 10.16 16.51 -10.57
CA SER A 302 11.52 17.03 -10.80
C SER A 302 12.43 16.93 -9.56
N PHE A 303 11.87 16.80 -8.36
CA PHE A 303 12.67 16.77 -7.12
C PHE A 303 12.16 15.75 -6.11
N ASN A 304 13.08 15.18 -5.34
CA ASN A 304 12.78 14.42 -4.13
C ASN A 304 13.23 15.21 -2.92
N LEU A 305 12.29 15.52 -2.04
CA LEU A 305 12.53 16.14 -0.74
C LEU A 305 12.44 15.08 0.35
N GLY A 306 13.53 14.85 1.07
CA GLY A 306 13.50 14.00 2.25
C GLY A 306 13.47 14.76 3.56
N LEU A 307 12.63 14.28 4.47
CA LEU A 307 12.45 14.75 5.84
C LEU A 307 13.12 13.77 6.79
N HIS A 308 14.14 14.24 7.49
CA HIS A 308 14.83 13.54 8.56
C HIS A 308 14.38 14.09 9.92
N GLN A 309 14.71 13.40 11.02
CA GLN A 309 14.42 13.92 12.36
C GLN A 309 15.11 15.26 12.63
N THR A 310 16.31 15.45 12.06
CA THR A 310 17.19 16.59 12.33
C THR A 310 17.32 17.57 11.16
N GLY A 311 16.63 17.35 10.04
CA GLY A 311 16.70 18.24 8.90
C GLY A 311 16.19 17.65 7.59
N PHE A 312 16.72 18.13 6.47
CA PHE A 312 16.14 17.88 5.14
C PHE A 312 17.22 17.51 4.13
N HIS A 313 16.83 16.81 3.08
CA HIS A 313 17.65 16.69 1.88
C HIS A 313 16.84 16.94 0.62
N LEU A 314 17.49 17.40 -0.44
CA LEU A 314 16.85 17.68 -1.72
C LEU A 314 17.69 17.11 -2.88
N ILE A 315 17.07 16.30 -3.73
CA ILE A 315 17.71 15.66 -4.88
C ILE A 315 16.91 16.02 -6.14
N SER A 316 17.59 16.37 -7.22
CA SER A 316 16.97 16.48 -8.55
C SER A 316 16.75 15.09 -9.14
N THR A 317 15.56 14.84 -9.68
CA THR A 317 15.21 13.58 -10.35
C THR A 317 15.31 13.68 -11.88
N GLU A 318 15.78 14.82 -12.39
CA GLU A 318 15.98 15.04 -13.83
C GLU A 318 17.17 14.24 -14.35
N ASN A 319 17.00 13.67 -15.54
CA ASN A 319 18.02 12.83 -16.17
C ASN A 319 18.72 13.59 -17.30
N PRO A 320 20.07 13.49 -17.40
CA PRO A 320 20.96 12.70 -16.54
C PRO A 320 21.31 13.47 -15.24
N ILE A 321 21.28 12.77 -14.09
CA ILE A 321 21.44 13.37 -12.75
C ILE A 321 22.73 14.22 -12.62
N GLU A 322 23.81 13.83 -13.30
CA GLU A 322 25.09 14.53 -13.26
C GLU A 322 25.01 15.96 -13.85
N GLN A 323 24.08 16.19 -14.77
CA GLN A 323 23.88 17.47 -15.45
C GLN A 323 22.86 18.37 -14.73
N HIS A 324 22.03 17.80 -13.85
CA HIS A 324 20.94 18.50 -13.16
C HIS A 324 21.19 18.64 -11.65
N ARG A 325 22.47 18.78 -11.25
CA ARG A 325 22.87 19.01 -9.86
C ARG A 325 22.40 20.39 -9.37
N LEU A 326 21.92 20.42 -8.13
CA LEU A 326 21.45 21.59 -7.38
C LEU A 326 22.61 22.37 -6.76
#